data_AF-A0A9X1RGY3-F1
#
_entry.id   AF-A0A9X1RGY3-F1
#
_cell.length_a   1.000
_cell.length_b   1.000
_cell.length_c   1.000
_cell.angle_alpha   90.00
_cell.angle_beta   90.00
_cell.angle_gamma   90.00
#
_symmetry.space_group_name_H-M   'P 1'
#
loop_
_entity.id
_entity.type
_entity.pdbx_description
1 polymer ?
#
loop_
_entity_poly.entity_id
_entity_poly.type
_entity_poly.pdbx_seq_one_letter_code
_entity_poly.pdbx_strand_id
1 'polypeptide(L)' 'MTVWIYDQGEDDLKVFATEQAAQAWLDENDREGVAFEYEVIAPPA' A
#
# COMPACT_ATOMS: atom_id res chain seq x y z
N MET A 1 -4.56 12.97 2.09
CA MET A 1 -4.06 11.96 3.06
C MET A 1 -3.38 10.88 2.26
N THR A 2 -2.20 10.43 2.63
CA THR A 2 -1.43 9.50 1.79
C THR A 2 -1.50 8.10 2.36
N VAL A 3 -1.70 7.10 1.49
CA VAL A 3 -1.69 5.68 1.83
C VAL A 3 -0.77 4.92 0.89
N TRP A 4 -0.36 3.73 1.29
CA TRP A 4 0.51 2.86 0.52
C TRP A 4 -0.28 1.63 0.10
N ILE A 5 -0.24 1.27 -1.18
CA ILE A 5 -1.03 0.18 -1.74
C ILE A 5 -0.09 -0.86 -2.32
N TYR A 6 -0.32 -2.12 -1.99
CA TYR A 6 0.33 -3.28 -2.60
C TYR A 6 -0.73 -4.12 -3.32
N ASP A 7 -0.47 -4.44 -4.58
CA ASP A 7 -1.31 -5.33 -5.40
C ASP A 7 -0.81 -6.77 -5.24
N GLN A 8 -1.64 -7.64 -4.69
CA GLN A 8 -1.31 -9.06 -4.49
C GLN A 8 -1.79 -9.93 -5.66
N GLY A 9 -2.41 -9.33 -6.69
CA GLY A 9 -3.06 -10.02 -7.80
C GLY A 9 -4.49 -10.47 -7.51
N GLU A 10 -5.23 -10.81 -8.58
CA GLU A 10 -6.58 -11.41 -8.57
C GLU A 10 -7.65 -10.70 -7.69
N ASP A 11 -7.57 -9.37 -7.55
CA ASP A 11 -8.48 -8.47 -6.77
C ASP A 11 -8.09 -8.22 -5.30
N ASP A 12 -6.99 -8.77 -4.79
CA ASP A 12 -6.53 -8.48 -3.43
C ASP A 12 -5.56 -7.28 -3.39
N LEU A 13 -6.07 -6.14 -2.93
CA LEU A 13 -5.29 -4.93 -2.66
C LEU A 13 -5.05 -4.76 -1.16
N LYS A 14 -3.79 -4.61 -0.76
CA LYS A 14 -3.40 -4.34 0.62
C LYS A 14 -3.03 -2.89 0.81
N VAL A 15 -3.75 -2.20 1.70
CA VAL A 15 -3.55 -0.77 1.99
C VAL A 15 -2.86 -0.61 3.35
N PHE A 16 -1.85 0.25 3.39
CA PHE A 16 -1.06 0.60 4.55
C PHE A 16 -1.10 2.11 4.79
N ALA A 17 -1.03 2.51 6.05
CA ALA A 17 -1.03 3.93 6.42
C ALA A 17 0.32 4.62 6.16
N THR A 18 1.42 3.87 6.11
CA THR A 18 2.78 4.40 5.97
C THR A 18 3.65 3.50 5.12
N GLU A 19 4.68 4.07 4.48
CA GLU A 19 5.67 3.35 3.69
C GLU A 19 6.36 2.24 4.50
N GLN A 20 6.79 2.58 5.71
CA GLN A 20 7.49 1.64 6.60
C GLN A 20 6.64 0.42 6.93
N ALA A 21 5.33 0.58 7.13
CA ALA A 21 4.43 -0.54 7.38
C ALA A 21 4.27 -1.42 6.14
N ALA A 22 4.22 -0.82 4.95
CA ALA A 22 4.16 -1.57 3.69
C ALA A 22 5.48 -2.34 3.45
N GLN A 23 6.63 -1.69 3.60
CA GLN A 23 7.96 -2.29 3.41
C GLN A 23 8.25 -3.42 4.40
N ALA A 24 7.94 -3.23 5.69
CA ALA A 24 8.11 -4.27 6.69
C ALA A 24 7.25 -5.51 6.37
N TRP A 25 6.01 -5.29 5.95
CA TRP A 25 5.13 -6.39 5.56
C TRP A 25 5.66 -7.11 4.30
N LEU A 26 6.16 -6.38 3.31
CA LEU A 26 6.74 -6.95 2.09
C LEU A 26 7.98 -7.80 2.37
N ASP A 27 8.91 -7.34 3.22
CA ASP A 27 10.12 -8.13 3.54
C ASP A 27 9.79 -9.49 4.18
N GLU A 28 8.69 -9.56 4.95
CA GLU A 28 8.23 -10.79 5.60
C GLU A 28 7.36 -11.68 4.71
N ASN A 29 6.53 -11.11 3.84
CA ASN A 29 5.47 -11.84 3.13
C ASN A 29 5.74 -12.01 1.64
N ASP A 30 6.23 -10.98 0.97
CA ASP A 30 6.45 -10.99 -0.47
C ASP A 30 7.59 -10.02 -0.82
N ARG A 31 8.82 -10.54 -0.76
CA ARG A 31 10.04 -9.75 -0.88
C ARG A 31 10.25 -9.18 -2.29
N GLU A 32 9.54 -9.72 -3.27
CA GLU A 32 9.52 -9.25 -4.66
C GLU A 32 8.38 -8.24 -4.89
N GLY A 33 7.44 -8.15 -3.96
CA GLY A 33 6.29 -7.26 -4.02
C GLY A 33 6.68 -5.79 -3.85
N VAL A 34 5.93 -4.91 -4.52
CA VAL A 34 6.19 -3.47 -4.53
C VAL A 34 4.95 -2.72 -4.11
N ALA A 35 5.04 -1.99 -2.99
CA ALA A 35 4.01 -1.04 -2.59
C ALA A 35 4.25 0.31 -3.25
N PHE A 36 3.16 0.97 -3.66
CA PHE A 36 3.18 2.31 -4.25
C PHE A 36 2.37 3.30 -3.42
N GLU A 37 2.79 4.56 -3.45
CA GLU A 37 2.10 5.64 -2.78
C GLU A 37 0.82 6.03 -3.53
N TYR A 38 -0.25 6.29 -2.79
CA TYR A 38 -1.52 6.77 -3.30
C TYR A 38 -2.04 7.95 -2.46
N GLU A 39 -2.28 9.08 -3.12
CA GLU A 39 -2.88 10.25 -2.48
C GLU A 39 -4.41 10.13 -2.44
N VAL A 40 -4.96 10.02 -1.23
CA VAL A 40 -6.40 10.12 -0.99
C VAL A 40 -6.81 11.58 -1.05
N ILE A 41 -7.49 11.92 -2.13
CA ILE A 41 -8.16 13.20 -2.33
C ILE A 41 -9.47 13.16 -1.54
N ALA A 42 -9.59 14.00 -0.52
CA ALA A 42 -10.88 14.14 0.19
C ALA A 42 -11.91 14.79 -0.76
N PRO A 43 -13.19 14.38 -0.72
CA PRO A 43 -14.22 15.08 -1.49
C PRO A 43 -14.25 16.56 -1.06
N PRO A 44 -14.54 17.50 -2.01
CA PRO A 44 -14.69 18.90 -1.65
C PRO A 44 -15.78 19.05 -0.60
N ALA A 45 -15.49 19.86 0.43
CA ALA A 45 -16.37 20.13 1.56
C ALA A 45 -17.64 20.87 1.15
#